data_AF-A0A7M2JC30-F1
#
_entry.id   AF-A0A7M2JC30-F1
#
_cell.length_a   1.000
_cell.length_b   1.000
_cell.length_c   1.000
_cell.angle_alpha   90.00
_cell.angle_beta   90.00
_cell.angle_gamma   90.00
#
_symmetry.space_group_name_H-M   'P 1'
#
loop_
_entity.id
_entity.type
_entity.pdbx_description
1 polymer ?
#
loop_
_entity_poly.entity_id
_entity_poly.type
_entity_poly.pdbx_seq_one_letter_code
_entity_poly.pdbx_strand_id
1 'polypeptide(L)'
;MPNILIKVPTGAFNQPQRQQLLRSVSDVAMVNEHMGDAPQQRALCWVLIEEVQADEWLCGGVAPHARFVPCMVVVKVPAGVLDAPMRQRYVRELHGALQSSQAVGDQRQLLSSIQIQEVVDGTWGANGDIWHLADFARAAGYGHL
;
A
#
# COMPACT_ATOMS: atom_id res chain seq x y z
N MET A 1 -2.37 7.63 8.44
CA MET A 1 -2.63 6.30 9.02
C MET A 1 -3.24 5.40 7.94
N PRO A 2 -2.48 5.03 6.90
CA PRO A 2 -2.98 4.11 5.90
C PRO A 2 -2.96 2.66 6.39
N ASN A 3 -3.97 1.90 5.99
CA ASN A 3 -3.91 0.43 6.02
C ASN A 3 -3.76 -0.08 4.60
N ILE A 4 -2.61 -0.66 4.29
CA ILE A 4 -2.22 -1.12 2.96
C ILE A 4 -2.14 -2.64 2.94
N LEU A 5 -2.97 -3.27 2.10
CA LEU A 5 -2.93 -4.71 1.84
C LEU A 5 -2.38 -4.95 0.44
N ILE A 6 -1.30 -5.72 0.36
CA ILE A 6 -0.67 -6.15 -0.90
C ILE A 6 -0.96 -7.64 -1.07
N LYS A 7 -1.67 -8.01 -2.13
CA LYS A 7 -1.92 -9.40 -2.51
C LYS A 7 -1.04 -9.79 -3.69
N VAL A 8 -0.33 -10.90 -3.55
CA VAL A 8 0.60 -11.43 -4.55
C VAL A 8 0.50 -12.96 -4.61
N PRO A 9 0.87 -13.60 -5.72
CA PRO A 9 1.02 -15.05 -5.77
C PRO A 9 2.11 -15.56 -4.82
N THR A 10 1.95 -16.77 -4.29
CA THR A 10 3.00 -17.47 -3.55
C THR A 10 4.29 -17.54 -4.37
N GLY A 11 5.42 -17.19 -3.74
CA GLY A 11 6.71 -17.18 -4.43
C GLY A 11 6.92 -16.04 -5.42
N ALA A 12 6.00 -15.07 -5.51
CA ALA A 12 6.22 -13.84 -6.26
C ALA A 12 7.46 -13.08 -5.75
N PHE A 13 7.63 -13.03 -4.43
CA PHE A 13 8.73 -12.39 -3.72
C PHE A 13 9.33 -13.30 -2.65
N ASN A 14 10.66 -13.42 -2.61
CA ASN A 14 11.41 -14.07 -1.54
C ASN A 14 11.44 -13.21 -0.26
N GLN A 15 12.00 -13.72 0.82
CA GLN A 15 11.99 -13.04 2.12
C GLN A 15 12.67 -11.64 2.10
N PRO A 16 13.90 -11.47 1.59
CA PRO A 16 14.50 -10.14 1.44
C PRO A 16 13.65 -9.16 0.64
N GLN A 17 13.06 -9.63 -0.48
CA GLN A 17 12.20 -8.79 -1.32
C GLN A 17 10.93 -8.36 -0.60
N ARG A 18 10.30 -9.26 0.17
CA ARG A 18 9.12 -8.92 0.98
C ARG A 18 9.46 -7.86 2.04
N GLN A 19 10.63 -7.95 2.68
CA GLN A 19 11.07 -6.93 3.63
C GLN A 19 11.31 -5.58 2.96
N GLN A 20 11.96 -5.57 1.79
CA GLN A 20 12.15 -4.35 1.01
C GLN A 20 10.81 -3.76 0.59
N LEU A 21 9.89 -4.60 0.11
CA LEU A 21 8.57 -4.18 -0.35
C LEU A 21 7.77 -3.51 0.77
N LEU A 22 7.70 -4.14 1.94
CA LEU A 22 7.02 -3.59 3.11
C LEU A 22 7.58 -2.22 3.50
N ARG A 23 8.90 -2.07 3.49
CA ARG A 23 9.57 -0.79 3.82
C ARG A 23 9.28 0.28 2.77
N SER A 24 9.55 -0.01 1.50
CA SER A 24 9.37 0.96 0.41
C SER A 24 7.92 1.42 0.26
N VAL A 25 6.95 0.51 0.41
CA VAL A 25 5.53 0.87 0.39
C VAL A 25 5.17 1.75 1.60
N SER A 26 5.68 1.43 2.78
CA SER A 26 5.47 2.26 3.97
C SER A 26 6.03 3.67 3.80
N ASP A 27 7.23 3.80 3.24
CA ASP A 27 7.86 5.10 3.03
C ASP A 27 7.10 5.94 1.99
N VAL A 28 6.70 5.33 0.87
CA VAL A 28 5.85 5.98 -0.15
C VAL A 28 4.53 6.46 0.46
N ALA A 29 3.91 5.63 1.28
CA ALA A 29 2.64 5.95 1.93
C ALA A 29 2.74 7.17 2.84
N MET A 30 3.75 7.16 3.70
CA MET A 30 4.06 8.26 4.60
C MET A 30 4.33 9.57 3.86
N VAL A 31 5.14 9.53 2.79
CA VAL A 31 5.43 10.69 1.97
C VAL A 31 4.17 11.22 1.28
N ASN A 32 3.32 10.35 0.74
CA ASN A 32 2.15 10.78 -0.01
C ASN A 32 1.03 11.33 0.86
N GLU A 33 0.87 10.84 2.08
CA GLU A 33 -0.05 11.41 3.07
C GLU A 33 0.57 12.55 3.87
N HIS A 34 1.84 12.90 3.62
CA HIS A 34 2.59 13.91 4.37
C HIS A 34 2.59 13.63 5.89
N MET A 35 2.68 12.37 6.28
CA MET A 35 2.76 11.97 7.69
C MET A 35 4.03 12.51 8.33
N GLY A 36 3.95 12.84 9.62
CA GLY A 36 5.12 13.22 10.39
C GLY A 36 6.07 12.04 10.65
N ASP A 37 7.32 12.35 10.98
CA ASP A 37 8.40 11.37 11.11
C ASP A 37 8.63 10.86 12.55
N ALA A 38 7.87 11.34 13.54
CA ALA A 38 8.02 10.86 14.91
C ALA A 38 7.72 9.34 14.97
N PRO A 39 8.41 8.54 15.80
CA PRO A 39 8.20 7.08 15.84
C PRO A 39 6.73 6.66 16.00
N GLN A 40 5.98 7.39 16.83
CA GLN A 40 4.55 7.18 17.03
C GLN A 40 3.68 7.48 15.79
N GLN A 41 4.08 8.43 14.95
CA GLN A 41 3.40 8.75 13.69
C GLN A 41 3.69 7.68 12.64
N ARG A 42 4.96 7.26 12.53
CA ARG A 42 5.38 6.16 11.64
C ARG A 42 4.61 4.87 11.94
N ALA A 43 4.39 4.56 13.22
CA ALA A 43 3.66 3.37 13.67
C ALA A 43 2.19 3.32 13.21
N LEU A 44 1.62 4.43 12.73
CA LEU A 44 0.26 4.51 12.19
C LEU A 44 0.19 4.10 10.70
N CYS A 45 1.32 3.84 10.03
CA CYS A 45 1.34 3.34 8.66
C CYS A 45 1.46 1.82 8.68
N TRP A 46 0.43 1.11 8.23
CA TRP A 46 0.38 -0.35 8.25
C TRP A 46 0.45 -0.89 6.83
N VAL A 47 1.41 -1.80 6.59
CA VAL A 47 1.57 -2.50 5.32
C VAL A 47 1.62 -3.99 5.59
N LEU A 48 0.78 -4.73 4.87
CA LEU A 48 0.66 -6.19 4.98
C LEU A 48 0.82 -6.82 3.61
N ILE A 49 1.43 -8.01 3.57
CA ILE A 49 1.47 -8.87 2.40
C ILE A 49 0.62 -10.11 2.68
N GLU A 50 -0.28 -10.42 1.77
CA GLU A 50 -1.06 -11.66 1.74
C GLU A 50 -0.67 -12.42 0.47
N GLU A 51 -0.25 -13.67 0.62
CA GLU A 51 0.04 -14.55 -0.50
C GLU A 51 -1.19 -15.38 -0.86
N VAL A 52 -1.53 -15.41 -2.15
CA VAL A 52 -2.56 -16.27 -2.74
C VAL A 52 -1.86 -17.42 -3.44
N GLN A 53 -2.41 -18.64 -3.42
CA GLN A 53 -1.80 -19.75 -4.16
C GLN A 53 -1.65 -19.38 -5.64
N ALA A 54 -0.47 -19.61 -6.21
CA ALA A 54 -0.17 -19.13 -7.55
C ALA A 54 -1.15 -19.71 -8.60
N ASP A 55 -1.51 -20.98 -8.51
CA ASP A 55 -2.47 -21.63 -9.40
C ASP A 55 -3.92 -21.11 -9.25
N GLU A 56 -4.23 -20.39 -8.18
CA GLU A 56 -5.53 -19.73 -7.96
C GLU A 56 -5.55 -18.28 -8.49
N TRP A 57 -4.43 -17.76 -9.00
CA TRP A 57 -4.35 -16.40 -9.53
C TRP A 57 -4.35 -16.39 -11.07
N LEU A 58 -5.51 -16.06 -11.65
CA LEU A 58 -5.68 -15.95 -13.10
C LEU A 58 -5.80 -14.49 -13.55
N CYS A 59 -5.17 -14.15 -14.67
CA CYS A 59 -5.37 -12.88 -15.37
C CYS A 59 -6.06 -13.16 -16.70
N GLY A 60 -7.29 -12.68 -16.89
CA GLY A 60 -8.06 -12.98 -18.11
C GLY A 60 -8.33 -14.48 -18.32
N GLY A 61 -8.41 -15.26 -17.24
CA GLY A 61 -8.63 -16.71 -17.28
C GLY A 61 -7.37 -17.56 -17.50
N VAL A 62 -6.18 -16.96 -17.55
CA VAL A 62 -4.91 -17.69 -17.75
C VAL A 62 -3.91 -17.43 -16.63
N ALA A 63 -3.05 -18.41 -16.33
CA ALA A 63 -1.99 -18.28 -15.35
C ALA A 63 -0.88 -17.32 -15.86
N PRO A 64 -0.63 -16.19 -15.18
CA PRO A 64 0.27 -15.15 -15.69
C PRO A 64 1.75 -15.35 -15.33
N HIS A 65 2.07 -16.27 -14.41
CA HIS A 65 3.33 -16.29 -13.64
C HIS A 65 4.62 -16.52 -14.43
N ALA A 66 4.53 -17.07 -15.65
CA ALA A 66 5.68 -17.23 -16.54
C ALA A 66 6.20 -15.89 -17.09
N ARG A 67 5.32 -14.88 -17.19
CA ARG A 67 5.63 -13.59 -17.82
C ARG A 67 5.38 -12.40 -16.92
N PHE A 68 4.53 -12.56 -15.92
CA PHE A 68 4.08 -11.46 -15.09
C PHE A 68 4.10 -11.80 -13.60
N VAL A 69 4.29 -10.77 -12.80
CA VAL A 69 3.99 -10.77 -11.37
C VAL A 69 2.72 -9.95 -11.18
N PRO A 70 1.54 -10.58 -11.08
CA PRO A 70 0.33 -9.84 -10.77
C PRO A 70 0.35 -9.41 -9.30
N CYS A 71 -0.15 -8.21 -9.03
CA CYS A 71 -0.19 -7.64 -7.69
C CYS A 71 -1.45 -6.80 -7.53
N MET A 72 -2.21 -7.03 -6.47
CA MET A 72 -3.31 -6.15 -6.07
C MET A 72 -2.92 -5.38 -4.81
N VAL A 73 -3.20 -4.08 -4.78
CA VAL A 73 -2.99 -3.25 -3.60
C VAL A 73 -4.27 -2.54 -3.24
N VAL A 74 -4.69 -2.64 -1.99
CA VAL A 74 -5.77 -1.84 -1.41
C VAL A 74 -5.17 -0.92 -0.38
N VAL A 75 -5.35 0.38 -0.57
CA VAL A 75 -4.88 1.45 0.32
C VAL A 75 -6.11 2.09 0.94
N LYS A 76 -6.35 1.84 2.23
CA LYS A 76 -7.41 2.51 2.99
C LYS A 76 -6.84 3.75 3.67
N VAL A 77 -7.45 4.91 3.41
CA VAL A 77 -7.05 6.21 4.00
C VAL A 77 -8.27 6.92 4.57
N PRO A 78 -8.13 7.76 5.61
CA PRO A 78 -9.24 8.60 6.07
C PRO A 78 -9.69 9.53 4.95
N ALA A 79 -11.00 9.64 4.73
CA ALA A 79 -11.54 10.56 3.74
C ALA A 79 -11.13 12.01 4.05
N GLY A 80 -10.75 12.77 3.01
CA GLY A 80 -10.29 14.15 3.16
C GLY A 80 -8.79 14.31 3.39
N VAL A 81 -8.04 13.23 3.58
CA VAL A 81 -6.57 13.28 3.66
C VAL A 81 -5.94 13.52 2.30
N LEU A 82 -6.48 12.95 1.23
CA LEU A 82 -5.90 13.06 -0.10
C LEU A 82 -6.70 14.01 -1.00
N ASP A 83 -5.99 14.83 -1.76
CA ASP A 83 -6.55 15.52 -2.92
C ASP A 83 -6.34 14.71 -4.23
N ALA A 84 -6.83 15.21 -5.35
CA ALA A 84 -6.70 14.50 -6.64
C ALA A 84 -5.24 14.36 -7.12
N PRO A 85 -4.39 15.41 -7.09
CA PRO A 85 -2.96 15.28 -7.37
C PRO A 85 -2.23 14.25 -6.48
N MET A 86 -2.49 14.24 -5.17
CA MET A 86 -1.91 13.30 -4.22
C MET A 86 -2.30 11.87 -4.57
N ARG A 87 -3.57 11.60 -4.89
CA ARG A 87 -4.02 10.27 -5.35
C ARG A 87 -3.22 9.78 -6.56
N GLN A 88 -3.02 10.63 -7.56
CA GLN A 88 -2.27 10.29 -8.77
C GLN A 88 -0.79 10.00 -8.48
N ARG A 89 -0.16 10.82 -7.62
CA ARG A 89 1.24 10.63 -7.21
C ARG A 89 1.39 9.34 -6.41
N TYR A 90 0.48 9.09 -5.48
CA TYR A 90 0.51 7.93 -4.59
C TYR A 90 0.43 6.61 -5.39
N VAL A 91 -0.49 6.50 -6.35
CA VAL A 91 -0.56 5.32 -7.23
C VAL A 91 0.74 5.11 -8.02
N ARG A 92 1.31 6.18 -8.57
CA ARG A 92 2.55 6.12 -9.36
C ARG A 92 3.73 5.63 -8.51
N GLU A 93 3.89 6.19 -7.33
CA GLU A 93 5.01 5.88 -6.45
C GLU A 93 4.87 4.49 -5.83
N LEU A 94 3.64 4.04 -5.50
CA LEU A 94 3.40 2.67 -5.07
C LEU A 94 3.74 1.66 -6.16
N HIS A 95 3.36 1.92 -7.41
CA HIS A 95 3.77 1.09 -8.54
C HIS A 95 5.30 1.01 -8.64
N GLY A 96 5.99 2.14 -8.49
CA GLY A 96 7.46 2.18 -8.48
C GLY A 96 8.08 1.36 -7.33
N ALA A 97 7.52 1.44 -6.12
CA ALA A 97 7.98 0.65 -4.96
C ALA A 97 7.78 -0.86 -5.15
N LEU A 98 6.68 -1.26 -5.78
CA LEU A 98 6.44 -2.66 -6.14
C LEU A 98 7.47 -3.16 -7.17
N GLN A 99 7.72 -2.35 -8.19
CA GLN A 99 8.65 -2.70 -9.27
C GLN A 99 10.11 -2.80 -8.76
N SER A 100 10.53 -1.87 -7.90
CA SER A 100 11.88 -1.88 -7.33
C SER A 100 12.15 -3.04 -6.37
N SER A 101 11.09 -3.71 -5.91
CA SER A 101 11.18 -4.87 -5.01
C SER A 101 11.34 -6.21 -5.75
N GLN A 102 11.30 -6.22 -7.09
CA GLN A 102 11.55 -7.41 -7.90
C GLN A 102 13.02 -7.87 -7.81
N ALA A 103 13.29 -9.14 -8.17
CA ALA A 103 14.66 -9.67 -8.12
C ALA A 103 15.51 -9.00 -9.21
N VAL A 104 16.78 -8.78 -8.91
CA VAL A 104 17.76 -8.47 -9.95
C VAL A 104 17.76 -9.63 -10.95
N GLY A 105 17.42 -9.33 -12.20
CA GLY A 105 17.34 -10.32 -13.28
C GLY A 105 15.98 -11.01 -13.45
N ASP A 106 14.99 -10.73 -12.60
CA ASP A 106 13.61 -11.19 -12.83
C ASP A 106 13.07 -10.55 -14.12
N GLN A 107 12.81 -11.38 -15.14
CA GLN A 107 12.33 -10.94 -16.44
C GLN A 107 10.80 -10.76 -16.47
N ARG A 108 10.09 -11.12 -15.40
CA ARG A 108 8.63 -11.00 -15.34
C ARG A 108 8.24 -9.53 -15.16
N GLN A 109 7.25 -9.09 -15.93
CA GLN A 109 6.71 -7.73 -15.83
C GLN A 109 5.72 -7.62 -14.65
N LEU A 110 5.79 -6.53 -13.89
CA LEU A 110 4.79 -6.25 -12.85
C LEU A 110 3.44 -5.87 -13.49
N LEU A 111 2.36 -6.52 -13.05
CA LEU A 111 0.98 -6.11 -13.36
C LEU A 111 0.28 -5.70 -12.06
N SER A 112 0.32 -4.41 -11.74
CA SER A 112 -0.28 -3.88 -10.50
C SER A 112 -1.70 -3.34 -10.74
N SER A 113 -2.63 -3.70 -9.86
CA SER A 113 -3.93 -3.03 -9.68
C SER A 113 -3.97 -2.38 -8.30
N ILE A 114 -4.02 -1.04 -8.25
CA ILE A 114 -3.96 -0.26 -7.00
C ILE A 114 -5.28 0.46 -6.80
N GLN A 115 -5.89 0.27 -5.63
CA GLN A 115 -7.18 0.86 -5.25
C GLN A 115 -6.98 1.73 -4.01
N ILE A 116 -7.20 3.03 -4.14
CA ILE A 116 -7.31 3.94 -3.00
C ILE A 116 -8.78 3.95 -2.56
N GLN A 117 -9.02 3.60 -1.30
CA GLN A 117 -10.34 3.56 -0.66
C GLN A 117 -10.36 4.58 0.47
N GLU A 118 -11.10 5.66 0.28
CA GLU A 118 -11.32 6.64 1.34
C GLU A 118 -12.40 6.11 2.30
N VAL A 119 -12.00 5.89 3.55
CA VAL A 119 -12.89 5.48 4.63
C VAL A 119 -13.65 6.72 5.09
N VAL A 120 -14.97 6.65 5.02
CA VAL A 120 -15.87 7.75 5.39
C VAL A 120 -15.57 8.20 6.82
N ASP A 121 -15.56 9.52 7.04
CA ASP A 121 -15.31 10.10 8.37
C ASP A 121 -16.29 9.56 9.42
N GLY A 122 -15.81 9.29 10.63
CA GLY A 122 -16.61 8.68 11.70
C GLY A 122 -16.93 7.20 11.52
N THR A 123 -16.35 6.50 10.54
CA THR A 123 -16.51 5.04 10.34
C THR A 123 -15.24 4.23 10.57
N TRP A 124 -14.12 4.90 10.87
CA TRP A 124 -12.86 4.25 11.18
C TRP A 124 -12.67 4.14 12.70
N GLY A 125 -12.71 2.90 13.21
CA GLY A 125 -12.32 2.59 14.57
C GLY A 125 -10.80 2.42 14.73
N ALA A 126 -10.17 3.19 15.61
CA ALA A 126 -8.76 3.11 15.95
C ALA A 126 -8.59 2.98 17.47
N ASN A 127 -7.87 1.94 17.91
CA ASN A 127 -7.60 1.65 19.32
C ASN A 127 -8.85 1.59 20.24
N GLY A 128 -10.00 1.17 19.71
CA GLY A 128 -11.25 1.03 20.46
C GLY A 128 -12.20 2.22 20.35
N ASP A 129 -11.77 3.33 19.75
CA ASP A 129 -12.58 4.54 19.57
C ASP A 129 -12.80 4.85 18.09
N ILE A 130 -13.89 5.56 17.78
CA ILE A 130 -14.09 6.13 16.45
C ILE A 130 -13.23 7.40 16.33
N TRP A 131 -12.37 7.43 15.31
CA TRP A 131 -11.59 8.61 14.99
C TRP A 131 -12.24 9.40 13.86
N HIS A 132 -12.22 10.72 14.01
CA HIS A 132 -12.55 11.66 12.95
C HIS A 132 -11.27 12.18 12.28
N LEU A 133 -11.41 12.84 11.12
CA LEU A 133 -10.28 13.43 10.38
C LEU A 133 -9.37 14.28 11.27
N ALA A 134 -9.94 15.05 12.21
CA ALA A 134 -9.18 15.87 13.16
C ALA A 134 -8.30 15.02 14.10
N ASP A 135 -8.75 13.84 14.51
CA ASP A 135 -7.97 12.90 15.31
C ASP A 135 -6.83 12.31 14.49
N PHE A 136 -7.10 11.92 13.25
CA PHE A 136 -6.06 11.44 12.32
C PHE A 136 -5.00 12.51 12.06
N ALA A 137 -5.40 13.76 11.79
CA ALA A 137 -4.47 14.86 11.55
C ALA A 137 -3.55 15.10 12.75
N ARG A 138 -4.14 15.15 13.96
CA ARG A 138 -3.39 15.30 15.22
C ARG A 138 -2.43 14.13 15.48
N ALA A 139 -2.88 12.90 15.25
CA ALA A 139 -2.09 11.71 15.55
C ALA A 139 -1.00 11.43 14.50
N ALA A 140 -1.32 11.56 13.22
CA ALA A 140 -0.42 11.27 12.10
C ALA A 140 0.48 12.45 11.70
N GLY A 141 0.11 13.68 12.09
CA GLY A 141 0.86 14.88 11.78
C GLY A 141 0.90 15.20 10.29
N TYR A 142 -0.24 15.07 9.61
CA TYR A 142 -0.37 15.37 8.19
C TYR A 142 0.03 16.83 7.90
N GLY A 143 1.14 17.04 7.18
CA GLY A 143 1.72 18.37 7.00
C GLY A 143 0.91 19.36 6.15
N HIS A 144 -0.17 18.92 5.52
CA HIS A 144 -1.04 19.72 4.65
C HIS A 144 -2.45 19.94 5.21
N LEU A 145 -2.74 19.46 6.43
CA LEU A 145 -4.03 19.61 7.11
C LEU A 145 -3.91 20.40 8.41
#